data_AF-A0A1M5VEJ6-F1
#
_entry.id   AF-A0A1M5VEJ6-F1
#
_cell.length_a   1.000
_cell.length_b   1.000
_cell.length_c   1.000
_cell.angle_alpha   90.00
_cell.angle_beta   90.00
_cell.angle_gamma   90.00
#
_symmetry.space_group_name_H-M   'P 1'
#
loop_
_entity.id
_entity.type
_entity.pdbx_description
1 polymer ?
#
loop_
_entity_poly.entity_id
_entity_poly.type
_entity_poly.pdbx_seq_one_letter_code
_entity_poly.pdbx_strand_id
1 'polypeptide(L)'
;MRTFNENEQYIIDALNQYPAKAVVNLPEFFSQQFFTEKNKRALIIQPEIKYAVYYLPVERFNNEYDKKIAIDQFQELKKLMNYLTDNGYLIINKSSKDKSVISYFCQLFHSPHIKERKRLILNHEGLYSEHPRYIKDKDDNIILKGIDYQDRQYEEIFDTFVGEVFISESLQKIASKKKKNHQHIYMWIAFIFSAVALFGIFWAAYHSLISEYSLPFIPK
;
A
#
# COMPACT_ATOMS: atom_id res chain seq x y z
N MET A 1 11.99 -12.45 -16.14
CA MET A 1 11.89 -11.53 -14.99
C MET A 1 10.44 -11.13 -14.87
N ARG A 2 9.79 -11.37 -13.72
CA ARG A 2 8.35 -11.11 -13.51
C ARG A 2 8.06 -9.61 -13.63
N THR A 3 6.92 -9.26 -14.22
CA THR A 3 6.41 -7.88 -14.21
C THR A 3 5.54 -7.70 -12.98
N PHE A 4 5.82 -6.66 -12.19
CA PHE A 4 5.06 -6.32 -10.98
C PHE A 4 3.98 -5.29 -11.29
N ASN A 5 2.81 -5.44 -10.67
CA ASN A 5 1.78 -4.41 -10.75
C ASN A 5 2.11 -3.20 -9.84
N GLU A 6 1.30 -2.15 -9.87
CA GLU A 6 1.59 -0.92 -9.13
C GLU A 6 1.59 -1.12 -7.60
N ASN A 7 0.67 -1.94 -7.07
CA ASN A 7 0.61 -2.25 -5.65
C ASN A 7 1.82 -3.08 -5.22
N GLU A 8 2.22 -4.05 -6.04
CA GLU A 8 3.39 -4.88 -5.77
C GLU A 8 4.67 -4.06 -5.79
N GLN A 9 4.82 -3.16 -6.77
CA GLN A 9 5.95 -2.26 -6.85
C GLN A 9 6.02 -1.33 -5.64
N TYR A 10 4.87 -0.81 -5.18
CA TYR A 10 4.83 0.03 -3.98
C TYR A 10 5.37 -0.71 -2.74
N ILE A 11 4.98 -1.98 -2.55
CA ILE A 11 5.48 -2.80 -1.43
C ILE A 11 6.97 -3.10 -1.59
N ILE A 12 7.43 -3.44 -2.79
CA ILE A 12 8.86 -3.66 -3.08
C ILE A 12 9.67 -2.39 -2.79
N ASP A 13 9.18 -1.23 -3.23
CA ASP A 13 9.86 0.04 -3.03
C ASP A 13 9.92 0.39 -1.53
N ALA A 14 8.83 0.15 -0.78
CA ALA A 14 8.81 0.34 0.66
C ALA A 14 9.79 -0.58 1.39
N LEU A 15 9.91 -1.86 0.99
CA LEU A 15 10.92 -2.78 1.54
C LEU A 15 12.35 -2.32 1.21
N ASN A 16 12.59 -1.76 0.04
CA ASN A 16 13.92 -1.27 -0.35
C ASN A 16 14.36 0.02 0.35
N GLN A 17 13.47 0.69 1.09
CA GLN A 17 13.85 1.83 1.94
C GLN A 17 14.61 1.38 3.19
N TYR A 18 14.48 0.12 3.60
CA TYR A 18 15.22 -0.43 4.71
C TYR A 18 16.67 -0.73 4.31
N PRO A 19 17.64 -0.50 5.21
CA PRO A 19 19.03 -0.90 4.98
C PRO A 19 19.12 -2.40 4.65
N ALA A 20 20.09 -2.77 3.80
CA ALA A 20 20.37 -4.18 3.55
C ALA A 20 20.67 -4.92 4.87
N LYS A 21 20.11 -6.13 5.02
CA LYS A 21 20.21 -6.94 6.25
C LYS A 21 19.50 -6.34 7.48
N ALA A 22 18.73 -5.27 7.34
CA ALA A 22 17.84 -4.82 8.39
C ALA A 22 16.82 -5.92 8.71
N VAL A 23 16.49 -6.01 10.00
CA VAL A 23 15.42 -6.87 10.51
C VAL A 23 14.16 -6.03 10.56
N VAL A 24 13.13 -6.44 9.83
CA VAL A 24 11.85 -5.73 9.77
C VAL A 24 10.76 -6.60 10.37
N ASN A 25 9.99 -6.06 11.32
CA ASN A 25 8.81 -6.74 11.86
C ASN A 25 7.68 -6.68 10.82
N LEU A 26 7.23 -7.84 10.30
CA LEU A 26 6.21 -7.87 9.25
C LEU A 26 4.85 -7.31 9.69
N PRO A 27 4.31 -7.63 10.89
CA PRO A 27 3.10 -6.97 11.39
C PRO A 27 3.15 -5.45 11.39
N GLU A 28 4.25 -4.87 11.88
CA GLU A 28 4.43 -3.42 11.89
C GLU A 28 4.54 -2.86 10.47
N PHE A 29 5.38 -3.46 9.64
CA PHE A 29 5.57 -3.04 8.24
C PHE A 29 4.24 -3.02 7.48
N PHE A 30 3.46 -4.10 7.52
CA PHE A 30 2.21 -4.16 6.78
C PHE A 30 1.11 -3.28 7.37
N SER A 31 1.14 -3.00 8.67
CA SER A 31 0.26 -1.99 9.28
C SER A 31 0.49 -0.60 8.68
N GLN A 32 1.74 -0.28 8.32
CA GLN A 32 2.10 1.01 7.73
C GLN A 32 1.92 1.08 6.21
N GLN A 33 2.04 -0.05 5.50
CA GLN A 33 2.03 -0.06 4.03
C GLN A 33 0.71 -0.55 3.41
N PHE A 34 0.00 -1.51 4.02
CA PHE A 34 -1.19 -2.13 3.41
C PHE A 34 -2.45 -1.97 4.28
N PHE A 35 -2.36 -2.27 5.58
CA PHE A 35 -3.44 -2.18 6.56
C PHE A 35 -3.48 -0.79 7.23
N THR A 36 -3.45 0.24 6.40
CA THR A 36 -3.41 1.63 6.85
C THR A 36 -4.78 2.12 7.27
N GLU A 37 -4.81 3.15 8.13
CA GLU A 37 -6.05 3.82 8.52
C GLU A 37 -6.84 4.33 7.30
N LYS A 38 -6.14 4.90 6.31
CA LYS A 38 -6.74 5.39 5.06
C LYS A 38 -7.50 4.29 4.31
N ASN A 39 -6.93 3.09 4.26
CA ASN A 39 -7.54 1.96 3.56
C ASN A 39 -8.63 1.27 4.40
N LYS A 40 -8.69 1.56 5.70
CA LYS A 40 -9.60 0.96 6.69
C LYS A 40 -9.63 -0.57 6.60
N ARG A 41 -8.46 -1.16 6.40
CA ARG A 41 -8.25 -2.61 6.35
C ARG A 41 -7.57 -3.04 7.62
N ALA A 42 -7.91 -4.22 8.10
CA ALA A 42 -7.17 -4.83 9.18
C ALA A 42 -7.00 -6.33 8.98
N LEU A 43 -5.96 -6.89 9.57
CA LEU A 43 -5.80 -8.34 9.70
C LEU A 43 -5.56 -8.65 11.17
N ILE A 44 -6.26 -9.65 11.70
CA ILE A 44 -5.99 -10.22 13.02
C ILE A 44 -5.66 -11.69 12.82
N ILE A 45 -4.52 -12.14 13.34
CA ILE A 45 -4.09 -13.53 13.29
C ILE A 45 -4.01 -14.04 14.72
N GLN A 46 -4.74 -15.12 15.02
CA GLN A 46 -4.83 -15.77 16.33
C GLN A 46 -4.24 -17.17 16.24
N PRO A 47 -2.96 -17.35 16.61
CA PRO A 47 -2.29 -18.61 16.34
C PRO A 47 -2.77 -19.79 17.19
N GLU A 48 -3.23 -19.54 18.43
CA GLU A 48 -3.71 -20.58 19.33
C GLU A 48 -4.90 -21.37 18.77
N ILE A 49 -5.79 -20.69 18.04
CA ILE A 49 -6.98 -21.28 17.42
C ILE A 49 -6.85 -21.44 15.90
N LYS A 50 -5.65 -21.23 15.34
CA LYS A 50 -5.36 -21.32 13.90
C LYS A 50 -6.36 -20.54 13.04
N TYR A 51 -6.55 -19.28 13.42
CA TYR A 51 -7.59 -18.44 12.85
C TYR A 51 -7.03 -17.10 12.39
N ALA A 52 -7.40 -16.64 11.20
CA ALA A 52 -7.07 -15.32 10.72
C ALA A 52 -8.30 -14.63 10.15
N VAL A 53 -8.40 -13.31 10.35
CA VAL A 53 -9.54 -12.53 9.87
C VAL A 53 -9.07 -11.27 9.17
N TYR A 54 -9.43 -11.17 7.89
CA TYR A 54 -9.21 -9.96 7.10
C TYR A 54 -10.46 -9.09 7.13
N TYR A 55 -10.33 -7.88 7.67
CA TYR A 55 -11.42 -6.95 7.88
C TYR A 55 -11.48 -5.89 6.80
N LEU A 56 -12.71 -5.60 6.37
CA LEU A 56 -13.06 -4.55 5.42
C LEU A 56 -14.13 -3.63 6.01
N PRO A 57 -14.22 -2.36 5.57
CA PRO A 57 -15.35 -1.49 5.89
C PRO A 57 -16.67 -2.13 5.50
N VAL A 58 -17.72 -1.92 6.30
CA VAL A 58 -19.05 -2.53 6.07
C VAL A 58 -19.57 -2.24 4.66
N GLU A 59 -19.35 -1.03 4.16
CA GLU A 59 -19.81 -0.59 2.85
C GLU A 59 -19.12 -1.39 1.74
N ARG A 60 -17.79 -1.58 1.85
CA ARG A 60 -17.01 -2.37 0.89
C ARG A 60 -17.29 -3.86 1.02
N PHE A 61 -17.58 -4.34 2.22
CA PHE A 61 -17.90 -5.75 2.44
C PHE A 61 -19.26 -6.12 1.88
N ASN A 62 -20.27 -5.25 2.00
CA ASN A 62 -21.62 -5.52 1.52
C ASN A 62 -21.74 -5.35 -0.01
N ASN A 63 -20.79 -4.66 -0.65
CA ASN A 63 -20.69 -4.58 -2.11
C ASN A 63 -19.82 -5.74 -2.63
N GLU A 64 -20.43 -6.71 -3.33
CA GLU A 64 -19.74 -7.91 -3.82
C GLU A 64 -18.57 -7.61 -4.77
N TYR A 65 -18.68 -6.56 -5.59
CA TYR A 65 -17.61 -6.17 -6.50
C TYR A 65 -16.41 -5.59 -5.74
N ASP A 66 -16.65 -4.66 -4.81
CA ASP A 66 -15.59 -4.05 -4.00
C ASP A 66 -14.92 -5.06 -3.06
N LYS A 67 -15.72 -5.96 -2.48
CA LYS A 67 -15.25 -7.07 -1.65
C LYS A 67 -14.33 -7.98 -2.46
N LYS A 68 -14.74 -8.36 -3.66
CA LYS A 68 -13.93 -9.20 -4.56
C LYS A 68 -12.59 -8.52 -4.88
N ILE A 69 -12.60 -7.24 -5.25
CA ILE A 69 -11.36 -6.48 -5.50
C ILE A 69 -10.45 -6.49 -4.27
N ALA A 70 -11.00 -6.28 -3.08
CA ALA A 70 -10.22 -6.24 -1.85
C ALA A 70 -9.62 -7.62 -1.50
N ILE A 71 -10.32 -8.70 -1.78
CA ILE A 71 -9.81 -10.08 -1.65
C ILE A 71 -8.70 -10.33 -2.67
N ASP A 72 -8.93 -9.97 -3.94
CA ASP A 72 -7.95 -10.17 -5.01
C ASP A 72 -6.64 -9.42 -4.71
N GLN A 73 -6.72 -8.18 -4.22
CA GLN A 73 -5.56 -7.41 -3.76
C GLN A 73 -4.82 -8.07 -2.59
N PHE A 74 -5.55 -8.67 -1.64
CA PHE A 74 -4.92 -9.39 -0.52
C PHE A 74 -4.22 -10.67 -1.01
N GLN A 75 -4.79 -11.38 -1.99
CA GLN A 75 -4.17 -12.54 -2.62
C GLN A 75 -2.95 -12.17 -3.47
N GLU A 76 -2.98 -11.04 -4.17
CA GLU A 76 -1.81 -10.48 -4.87
C GLU A 76 -0.66 -10.19 -3.89
N LEU A 77 -0.97 -9.57 -2.74
CA LEU A 77 0.02 -9.33 -1.70
C LEU A 77 0.65 -10.65 -1.20
N LYS A 78 -0.18 -11.67 -0.93
CA LYS A 78 0.32 -13.01 -0.56
C LYS A 78 1.26 -13.58 -1.63
N LYS A 79 0.84 -13.53 -2.90
CA LYS A 79 1.64 -14.03 -4.03
C LYS A 79 2.96 -13.28 -4.19
N LEU A 80 2.97 -11.97 -3.96
CA LEU A 80 4.20 -11.18 -3.95
C LEU A 80 5.14 -11.67 -2.86
N MET A 81 4.66 -11.77 -1.62
CA MET A 81 5.50 -12.15 -0.49
C MET A 81 6.06 -13.56 -0.62
N ASN A 82 5.26 -14.51 -1.10
CA ASN A 82 5.73 -15.85 -1.42
C ASN A 82 6.80 -15.80 -2.51
N TYR A 83 6.56 -15.08 -3.62
CA TYR A 83 7.57 -14.90 -4.67
C TYR A 83 8.87 -14.31 -4.14
N LEU A 84 8.80 -13.28 -3.28
CA LEU A 84 9.98 -12.64 -2.71
C LEU A 84 10.78 -13.61 -1.81
N THR A 85 10.07 -14.44 -1.06
CA THR A 85 10.67 -15.44 -0.16
C THR A 85 11.27 -16.62 -0.95
N ASP A 86 10.51 -17.19 -1.89
CA ASP A 86 10.92 -18.34 -2.71
C ASP A 86 12.17 -18.04 -3.56
N ASN A 87 12.35 -16.78 -3.96
CA ASN A 87 13.50 -16.33 -4.74
C ASN A 87 14.64 -15.76 -3.86
N GLY A 88 14.55 -15.88 -2.53
CA GLY A 88 15.59 -15.45 -1.59
C GLY A 88 15.80 -13.94 -1.51
N TYR A 89 14.83 -13.14 -1.93
CA TYR A 89 14.85 -11.69 -1.71
C TYR A 89 14.52 -11.34 -0.27
N LEU A 90 13.69 -12.17 0.36
CA LEU A 90 13.30 -12.07 1.77
C LEU A 90 13.55 -13.41 2.46
N ILE A 91 14.00 -13.35 3.71
CA ILE A 91 14.07 -14.53 4.59
C ILE A 91 13.25 -14.22 5.83
N ILE A 92 12.13 -14.91 6.00
CA ILE A 92 11.24 -14.70 7.14
C ILE A 92 11.71 -15.60 8.29
N ASN A 93 12.27 -14.98 9.31
CA ASN A 93 12.56 -15.64 10.57
C ASN A 93 11.31 -15.61 11.46
N LYS A 94 10.69 -16.77 11.53
CA LYS A 94 9.64 -17.08 12.49
C LYS A 94 10.33 -17.48 13.78
N SER A 95 10.98 -16.52 14.44
CA SER A 95 11.54 -16.77 15.77
C SER A 95 10.44 -17.45 16.58
N SER A 96 10.75 -18.57 17.23
CA SER A 96 9.81 -19.37 18.01
C SER A 96 9.19 -18.64 19.21
N LYS A 97 9.38 -17.31 19.31
CA LYS A 97 8.69 -16.44 20.26
C LYS A 97 7.21 -16.40 19.93
N ASP A 98 6.53 -17.30 20.63
CA ASP A 98 5.10 -17.40 20.89
C ASP A 98 4.19 -17.52 19.67
N LYS A 99 3.97 -18.78 19.27
CA LYS A 99 2.73 -19.23 18.59
C LYS A 99 1.46 -19.03 19.45
N SER A 100 1.51 -18.20 20.49
CA SER A 100 0.38 -17.79 21.32
C SER A 100 0.02 -16.31 21.11
N VAL A 101 0.95 -15.49 20.57
CA VAL A 101 0.74 -14.05 20.44
C VAL A 101 -0.17 -13.74 19.25
N ILE A 102 -1.29 -13.08 19.56
CA ILE A 102 -2.19 -12.54 18.54
C ILE A 102 -1.46 -11.40 17.81
N SER A 103 -1.41 -11.50 16.48
CA SER A 103 -0.82 -10.47 15.63
C SER A 103 -1.89 -9.56 15.07
N TYR A 104 -1.66 -8.25 15.20
CA TYR A 104 -2.58 -7.20 14.81
C TYR A 104 -1.97 -6.36 13.69
N PHE A 105 -2.70 -6.23 12.60
CA PHE A 105 -2.27 -5.49 11.42
C PHE A 105 -3.28 -4.40 11.15
N CYS A 106 -3.15 -3.27 11.84
CA CYS A 106 -3.88 -2.05 11.56
C CYS A 106 -3.29 -0.95 12.42
N GLN A 107 -3.05 0.23 11.85
CA GLN A 107 -2.64 1.38 12.65
C GLN A 107 -3.68 1.77 13.70
N LEU A 108 -4.96 1.48 13.48
CA LEU A 108 -6.01 1.79 14.45
C LEU A 108 -5.94 0.93 15.73
N PHE A 109 -5.20 -0.17 15.73
CA PHE A 109 -5.15 -1.09 16.87
C PHE A 109 -3.97 -0.73 17.77
N HIS A 110 -4.26 0.00 18.84
CA HIS A 110 -3.28 0.46 19.80
C HIS A 110 -3.52 -0.19 21.17
N SER A 111 -2.54 -0.99 21.62
CA SER A 111 -2.60 -1.70 22.91
C SER A 111 -3.81 -2.63 23.05
N PRO A 112 -4.01 -3.59 22.11
CA PRO A 112 -5.11 -4.51 22.18
C PRO A 112 -5.02 -5.37 23.45
N HIS A 113 -6.15 -5.53 24.15
CA HIS A 113 -6.24 -6.31 25.37
C HIS A 113 -7.61 -6.92 25.53
N ILE A 114 -7.68 -8.05 26.22
CA ILE A 114 -8.93 -8.74 26.52
C ILE A 114 -9.47 -8.19 27.84
N LYS A 115 -10.68 -7.62 27.83
CA LYS A 115 -11.44 -7.28 29.04
C LYS A 115 -12.32 -8.45 29.49
N GLU A 116 -12.90 -8.31 30.68
CA GLU A 116 -13.92 -9.22 31.21
C GLU A 116 -14.98 -9.58 30.15
N ARG A 117 -15.45 -10.83 30.17
CA ARG A 117 -16.38 -11.42 29.18
C ARG A 117 -15.81 -11.64 27.76
N LYS A 118 -14.48 -11.80 27.63
CA LYS A 118 -13.80 -12.13 26.36
C LYS A 118 -13.94 -11.07 25.26
N ARG A 119 -14.25 -9.82 25.63
CA ARG A 119 -14.28 -8.70 24.69
C ARG A 119 -12.85 -8.25 24.42
N LEU A 120 -12.45 -8.28 23.15
CA LEU A 120 -11.16 -7.77 22.69
C LEU A 120 -11.29 -6.28 22.44
N ILE A 121 -10.68 -5.47 23.29
CA ILE A 121 -10.53 -4.03 23.07
C ILE A 121 -9.32 -3.82 22.16
N LEU A 122 -9.50 -3.04 21.09
CA LEU A 122 -8.48 -2.84 20.06
C LEU A 122 -7.77 -1.50 20.21
N ASN A 123 -8.43 -0.48 20.77
CA ASN A 123 -7.81 0.81 21.05
C ASN A 123 -8.50 1.59 22.19
N HIS A 124 -7.97 2.76 22.52
CA HIS A 124 -8.48 3.66 23.56
C HIS A 124 -9.73 4.45 23.12
N GLU A 125 -9.98 4.57 21.82
CA GLU A 125 -11.17 5.23 21.26
C GLU A 125 -12.44 4.38 21.40
N GLY A 126 -12.28 3.12 21.83
CA GLY A 126 -13.37 2.20 22.08
C GLY A 126 -13.68 1.27 20.91
N LEU A 127 -12.75 1.06 19.98
CA LEU A 127 -12.88 -0.05 19.02
C LEU A 127 -12.77 -1.38 19.76
N TYR A 128 -13.70 -2.30 19.49
CA TYR A 128 -13.68 -3.62 20.10
C TYR A 128 -14.27 -4.72 19.22
N SER A 129 -14.02 -5.95 19.61
CA SER A 129 -14.58 -7.16 19.00
C SER A 129 -15.02 -8.14 20.09
N GLU A 130 -16.28 -8.57 20.04
CA GLU A 130 -16.81 -9.67 20.88
C GLU A 130 -16.83 -10.99 20.12
N HIS A 131 -16.97 -10.90 18.80
CA HIS A 131 -16.89 -12.02 17.88
C HIS A 131 -15.86 -11.65 16.82
N PRO A 132 -14.96 -12.56 16.44
CA PRO A 132 -13.87 -12.25 15.52
C PRO A 132 -14.35 -11.94 14.08
N ARG A 133 -15.66 -11.81 13.85
CA ARG A 133 -16.23 -11.44 12.55
C ARG A 133 -16.48 -9.94 12.44
N TYR A 134 -16.60 -9.24 13.57
CA TYR A 134 -16.98 -7.83 13.58
C TYR A 134 -16.05 -7.03 14.47
N ILE A 135 -15.73 -5.82 14.00
CA ILE A 135 -15.15 -4.77 14.82
C ILE A 135 -16.18 -3.65 14.91
N LYS A 136 -16.49 -3.27 16.14
CA LYS A 136 -17.47 -2.26 16.47
C LYS A 136 -16.81 -1.05 17.11
N ASP A 137 -17.46 0.10 16.99
CA ASP A 137 -17.12 1.30 17.76
C ASP A 137 -17.75 1.27 19.16
N LYS A 138 -17.48 2.32 19.94
CA LYS A 138 -18.03 2.52 21.30
C LYS A 138 -19.57 2.58 21.35
N ASP A 139 -20.21 2.90 20.22
CA ASP A 139 -21.65 3.08 20.07
C ASP A 139 -22.34 1.81 19.52
N ASP A 140 -21.61 0.69 19.46
CA ASP A 140 -22.05 -0.62 18.95
C ASP A 140 -22.27 -0.70 17.43
N ASN A 141 -21.84 0.31 16.67
CA ASN A 141 -21.90 0.26 15.22
C ASN A 141 -20.81 -0.64 14.66
N ILE A 142 -21.16 -1.52 13.73
CA ILE A 142 -20.18 -2.33 13.01
C ILE A 142 -19.41 -1.41 12.06
N ILE A 143 -18.11 -1.25 12.28
CA ILE A 143 -17.23 -0.45 11.42
C ILE A 143 -16.53 -1.35 10.41
N LEU A 144 -16.12 -2.55 10.84
CA LEU A 144 -15.47 -3.52 9.95
C LEU A 144 -16.12 -4.91 10.04
N LYS A 145 -16.20 -5.58 8.89
CA LYS A 145 -16.62 -6.98 8.75
C LYS A 145 -15.46 -7.84 8.27
N GLY A 146 -15.32 -8.99 8.91
CA GLY A 146 -14.25 -9.95 8.72
C GLY A 146 -14.56 -10.99 7.64
N ILE A 147 -13.52 -11.38 6.91
CA ILE A 147 -13.44 -12.57 6.07
C ILE A 147 -12.57 -13.57 6.83
N ASP A 148 -13.18 -14.70 7.15
CA ASP A 148 -12.62 -15.73 8.01
C ASP A 148 -11.70 -16.67 7.21
N TYR A 149 -10.51 -16.96 7.71
CA TYR A 149 -9.57 -17.93 7.16
C TYR A 149 -9.17 -18.95 8.24
N GLN A 150 -9.32 -20.23 7.91
CA GLN A 150 -9.09 -21.37 8.79
C GLN A 150 -8.12 -22.38 8.15
N ASP A 151 -7.63 -23.31 8.95
CA ASP A 151 -6.82 -24.45 8.52
C ASP A 151 -5.65 -24.03 7.61
N ARG A 152 -5.58 -24.61 6.40
CA ARG A 152 -4.52 -24.34 5.42
C ARG A 152 -4.43 -22.86 5.04
N GLN A 153 -5.56 -22.17 4.93
CA GLN A 153 -5.56 -20.75 4.56
C GLN A 153 -4.97 -19.90 5.68
N TYR A 154 -5.25 -20.26 6.93
CA TYR A 154 -4.61 -19.65 8.10
C TYR A 154 -3.09 -19.88 8.07
N GLU A 155 -2.63 -21.13 7.89
CA GLU A 155 -1.20 -21.45 7.90
C GLU A 155 -0.45 -20.65 6.82
N GLU A 156 -1.02 -20.56 5.62
CA GLU A 156 -0.46 -19.72 4.56
C GLU A 156 -0.38 -18.24 4.95
N ILE A 157 -1.42 -17.68 5.57
CA ILE A 157 -1.42 -16.27 6.01
C ILE A 157 -0.39 -16.06 7.12
N PHE A 158 -0.36 -16.95 8.11
CA PHE A 158 0.59 -16.88 9.22
C PHE A 158 2.03 -16.93 8.70
N ASP A 159 2.32 -17.87 7.81
CA ASP A 159 3.65 -18.09 7.25
C ASP A 159 4.15 -16.93 6.38
N THR A 160 3.24 -16.22 5.72
CA THR A 160 3.55 -15.08 4.84
C THR A 160 3.71 -13.76 5.61
N PHE A 161 2.94 -13.55 6.69
CA PHE A 161 2.80 -12.22 7.30
C PHE A 161 3.31 -12.11 8.74
N VAL A 162 3.59 -13.21 9.43
CA VAL A 162 4.03 -13.19 10.83
C VAL A 162 5.52 -13.50 10.93
N GLY A 163 6.24 -12.65 11.66
CA GLY A 163 7.66 -12.83 11.97
C GLY A 163 8.49 -11.60 11.64
N GLU A 164 9.79 -11.79 11.73
CA GLU A 164 10.80 -10.81 11.33
C GLU A 164 11.35 -11.19 9.97
N VAL A 165 11.58 -10.21 9.09
CA VAL A 165 12.14 -10.46 7.77
C VAL A 165 13.51 -9.84 7.63
N PHE A 166 14.44 -10.62 7.08
CA PHE A 166 15.73 -10.15 6.60
C PHE A 166 15.63 -9.84 5.12
N ILE A 167 16.04 -8.62 4.76
CA ILE A 167 15.99 -8.13 3.38
C ILE A 167 17.35 -8.33 2.70
N SER A 168 17.34 -9.10 1.60
CA SER A 168 18.53 -9.35 0.79
C SER A 168 18.90 -8.14 -0.05
N GLU A 169 20.20 -7.93 -0.26
CA GLU A 169 20.74 -6.92 -1.19
C GLU A 169 20.23 -7.12 -2.63
N SER A 170 19.84 -8.34 -3.00
CA SER A 170 19.28 -8.64 -4.33
C SER A 170 17.91 -7.99 -4.57
N LEU A 171 17.18 -7.59 -3.52
CA LEU A 171 15.88 -6.93 -3.66
C LEU A 171 15.99 -5.59 -4.41
N GLN A 172 17.11 -4.87 -4.23
CA GLN A 172 17.36 -3.60 -4.91
C GLN A 172 17.48 -3.76 -6.44
N LYS A 173 17.85 -4.96 -6.91
CA LYS A 173 17.97 -5.28 -8.33
C LYS A 173 16.60 -5.42 -9.01
N ILE A 174 15.54 -5.72 -8.26
CA ILE A 174 14.17 -5.81 -8.81
C ILE A 174 13.40 -4.49 -8.69
N ALA A 175 13.77 -3.61 -7.75
CA ALA A 175 13.15 -2.29 -7.57
C ALA A 175 13.40 -1.29 -8.73
N SER A 176 14.37 -1.59 -9.58
CA SER A 176 15.00 -0.58 -10.44
C SER A 176 14.66 -0.75 -11.92
N LYS A 177 13.43 -0.45 -12.34
CA LYS A 177 13.13 -0.16 -13.77
C LYS A 177 12.18 1.01 -14.06
N LYS A 178 11.56 1.67 -13.06
CA LYS A 178 10.56 2.74 -13.30
C LYS A 178 11.06 4.19 -13.17
N LYS A 179 12.32 4.44 -12.79
CA LYS A 179 12.84 5.83 -12.63
C LYS A 179 13.17 6.58 -13.93
N LYS A 180 12.94 5.99 -15.13
CA LYS A 180 13.25 6.63 -16.42
C LYS A 180 12.12 7.45 -17.06
N ASN A 181 10.88 7.40 -16.56
CA ASN A 181 9.77 8.10 -17.23
C ASN A 181 9.58 9.56 -16.81
N HIS A 182 10.03 9.98 -15.62
CA HIS A 182 9.86 11.38 -15.21
C HIS A 182 10.80 12.34 -15.96
N GLN A 183 12.04 11.93 -16.27
CA GLN A 183 12.94 12.76 -17.09
C GLN A 183 12.39 13.05 -18.49
N HIS A 184 11.72 12.07 -19.12
CA HIS A 184 11.13 12.28 -20.43
C HIS A 184 9.99 13.32 -20.38
N ILE A 185 9.15 13.28 -19.35
CA ILE A 185 8.04 14.23 -19.18
C ILE A 185 8.56 15.66 -18.96
N TYR A 186 9.56 15.85 -18.08
CA TYR A 186 10.17 17.18 -17.89
C TYR A 186 10.87 17.70 -19.14
N MET A 187 11.48 16.80 -19.94
CA MET A 187 12.12 17.17 -21.21
C MET A 187 11.10 17.63 -22.26
N TRP A 188 9.95 16.96 -22.37
CA TRP A 188 8.85 17.37 -23.26
C TRP A 188 8.20 18.68 -22.80
N ILE A 189 8.00 18.87 -21.50
CA ILE A 189 7.48 20.13 -20.94
C ILE A 189 8.46 21.29 -21.25
N ALA A 190 9.76 21.10 -21.00
CA ALA A 190 10.79 22.10 -21.31
C ALA A 190 10.84 22.44 -22.81
N PHE A 191 10.70 21.44 -23.68
CA PHE A 191 10.63 21.65 -25.14
C PHE A 191 9.43 22.51 -25.53
N ILE A 192 8.23 22.22 -25.00
CA ILE A 192 7.02 23.02 -25.26
C ILE A 192 7.19 24.47 -24.80
N PHE A 193 7.71 24.70 -23.58
CA PHE A 193 7.95 26.06 -23.10
C PHE A 193 8.95 26.84 -23.97
N SER A 194 10.03 26.17 -24.42
CA SER A 194 11.02 26.79 -25.31
C SER A 194 10.44 27.15 -26.69
N ALA A 195 9.60 26.29 -27.26
CA ALA A 195 8.93 26.55 -28.54
C ALA A 195 7.95 27.73 -28.48
N VAL A 196 7.17 27.84 -27.38
CA VAL A 196 6.24 28.97 -27.17
C VAL A 196 7.01 30.29 -27.01
N ALA A 197 8.13 30.29 -26.28
CA ALA A 197 8.96 31.49 -26.12
C ALA A 197 9.54 31.97 -27.46
N LEU A 198 10.08 31.03 -28.28
CA LEU A 198 10.61 31.36 -29.61
C LEU A 198 9.51 31.87 -30.55
N PHE A 199 8.31 31.29 -30.50
CA PHE A 199 7.18 31.75 -31.31
C PHE A 199 6.74 33.17 -30.90
N GLY A 200 6.71 33.47 -29.61
CA GLY A 200 6.41 34.82 -29.11
C GLY A 200 7.42 35.87 -29.58
N ILE A 201 8.71 35.55 -29.56
CA ILE A 201 9.77 36.43 -30.08
C ILE A 201 9.59 36.65 -31.59
N PHE A 202 9.32 35.59 -32.35
CA PHE A 202 9.11 35.68 -33.79
C PHE A 202 7.86 36.52 -34.14
N TRP A 203 6.77 36.34 -33.39
CA TRP A 203 5.54 37.11 -33.54
C TRP A 203 5.74 38.59 -33.23
N ALA A 204 6.49 38.91 -32.17
CA ALA A 204 6.83 40.28 -31.81
C ALA A 204 7.71 40.96 -32.89
N ALA A 205 8.72 40.24 -33.41
CA ALA A 205 9.57 40.73 -34.49
C ALA A 205 8.76 40.97 -35.78
N TYR A 206 7.84 40.07 -36.12
CA TYR A 206 6.95 40.19 -37.28
C TYR A 206 6.04 41.42 -37.18
N HIS A 207 5.40 41.64 -36.02
CA HIS A 207 4.57 42.83 -35.79
C HIS A 207 5.37 44.13 -35.81
N SER A 208 6.58 44.14 -35.25
CA SER A 208 7.48 45.31 -35.31
C SER A 208 7.77 45.67 -36.76
N LEU A 209 8.13 44.68 -37.59
CA LEU A 209 8.40 44.88 -39.02
C LEU A 209 7.19 45.47 -39.75
N ILE A 210 6.00 44.89 -39.56
CA ILE A 210 4.77 45.38 -40.23
C ILE A 210 4.43 46.81 -39.83
N SER A 211 4.59 47.16 -38.55
CA SER A 211 4.31 48.53 -38.07
C SER A 211 5.25 49.58 -38.67
N GLU A 212 6.46 49.19 -39.03
CA GLU A 212 7.46 50.06 -39.65
C GLU A 212 7.18 50.30 -41.15
N TYR A 213 6.46 49.39 -41.82
CA TYR A 213 6.11 49.49 -43.24
C TYR A 213 4.70 50.03 -43.54
N SER A 214 3.86 50.28 -42.52
CA SER A 214 2.56 50.92 -42.71
C SER A 214 2.68 52.45 -42.73
N LEU A 215 2.98 53.04 -43.89
CA LEU A 215 2.85 54.48 -44.12
C LEU A 215 1.36 54.90 -44.16
N PRO A 216 0.97 56.04 -43.55
CA PRO A 216 -0.40 56.52 -43.65
C PRO A 216 -0.70 56.96 -45.09
N PHE A 217 -1.74 56.37 -45.66
CA PHE A 217 -2.30 56.75 -46.96
C PHE A 217 -2.96 58.12 -46.82
N ILE A 218 -2.37 59.17 -47.40
CA ILE A 218 -2.97 60.50 -47.47
C ILE A 218 -3.75 60.59 -48.80
N PRO A 219 -5.09 60.55 -48.81
CA PRO A 219 -5.85 60.79 -50.03
C PRO A 219 -5.77 62.27 -50.42
N LYS A 220 -5.52 62.53 -51.70
CA LYS A 220 -5.64 63.86 -52.32
C LYS A 220 -7.10 64.19 -52.63
#